data_AF-A0A321LEQ6-F1
#
_entry.id   AF-A0A321LEQ6-F1
#
_cell.length_a   1.000
_cell.length_b   1.000
_cell.length_c   1.000
_cell.angle_alpha   90.00
_cell.angle_beta   90.00
_cell.angle_gamma   90.00
#
_symmetry.space_group_name_H-M   'P 1'
#
loop_
_entity.id
_entity.type
_entity.pdbx_description
1 polymer ?
#
loop_
_entity_poly.entity_id
_entity_poly.type
_entity_poly.pdbx_seq_one_letter_code
_entity_poly.pdbx_strand_id
1 'polypeptide(L)'
;MSDLKKALEGVGYQGKPAGTKCQECGRPFQPRDPKHKFCSDCIGKKSPKSGKPFGSAQSGFEQGYPDYFDQDGLLKPEFVTSKAEDIAIRLGNERPKMTMHQLRAFYGHVKLQEGALERGRPFKEVLLEIKKLQAFASERASKDKVPRYFEEFIVRNVDKVKDEQSFLQGFVEHFQAVVAYCAGTIRR
;
A
#
# COMPACT_ATOMS: atom_id res chain seq x y z
N MET A 1 -10.30 30.43 -61.55
CA MET A 1 -10.94 29.11 -61.34
C MET A 1 -10.20 28.08 -62.19
N SER A 2 -8.99 27.64 -61.78
CA SER A 2 -8.25 26.61 -62.54
C SER A 2 -6.93 26.16 -61.92
N ASP A 3 -6.30 26.91 -61.01
CA ASP A 3 -4.88 26.66 -60.66
C ASP A 3 -4.60 26.32 -59.19
N LEU A 4 -5.63 25.92 -58.43
CA LEU A 4 -5.48 25.39 -57.07
C LEU A 4 -5.76 23.88 -56.96
N LYS A 5 -6.30 23.28 -58.02
CA LYS A 5 -6.67 21.85 -58.03
C LYS A 5 -5.50 20.92 -58.38
N LYS A 6 -4.48 21.42 -59.09
CA LYS A 6 -3.27 20.64 -59.47
C LYS A 6 -2.20 20.55 -58.38
N ALA A 7 -2.29 21.33 -57.29
CA ALA A 7 -1.31 21.29 -56.21
C ALA A 7 -1.60 20.22 -55.13
N LEU A 8 -2.75 19.55 -55.19
CA LEU A 8 -3.19 18.55 -54.20
C LEU A 8 -3.11 17.10 -54.69
N GLU A 9 -2.58 16.86 -55.89
CA GLU A 9 -2.41 15.51 -56.45
C GLU A 9 -1.11 14.81 -56.01
N GLY A 10 -0.29 15.45 -55.17
CA GLY A 10 0.99 14.92 -54.67
C GLY A 10 0.94 14.23 -53.30
N VAL A 11 -0.21 14.23 -52.61
CA VAL A 11 -0.35 13.55 -51.31
C VAL A 11 -1.24 12.34 -51.53
N GLY A 12 -0.63 11.16 -51.63
CA GLY A 12 -1.29 9.88 -51.87
C GLY A 12 -2.33 9.52 -50.80
N TYR A 13 -3.50 10.15 -50.87
CA TYR A 13 -4.67 9.78 -50.10
C TYR A 13 -5.34 8.60 -50.80
N GLN A 14 -4.67 7.44 -50.72
CA GLN A 14 -5.30 6.18 -51.06
C GLN A 14 -6.47 5.98 -50.09
N GLY A 15 -7.68 5.86 -50.65
CA GLY A 15 -8.90 5.61 -49.91
C GLY A 15 -8.70 4.44 -48.93
N LYS A 16 -8.96 4.69 -47.64
CA LYS A 16 -8.79 3.66 -46.61
C LYS A 16 -9.65 2.44 -46.95
N PRO A 17 -9.08 1.23 -46.94
CA PRO A 17 -9.79 0.01 -47.28
C PRO A 17 -10.88 -0.30 -46.25
N ALA A 18 -11.90 -1.03 -46.71
CA ALA A 18 -13.08 -1.47 -45.96
C ALA A 18 -12.70 -1.97 -44.55
N GLY A 19 -13.21 -1.29 -43.52
CA GLY A 19 -12.91 -1.61 -42.13
C GLY A 19 -13.32 -3.04 -41.76
N THR A 20 -12.42 -3.77 -41.13
CA THR A 20 -12.70 -5.10 -40.56
C THR A 20 -13.86 -4.99 -39.58
N LYS A 21 -14.83 -5.92 -39.65
CA LYS A 21 -15.93 -5.99 -38.69
C LYS A 21 -15.50 -6.81 -37.47
N CYS A 22 -15.85 -6.32 -36.28
CA CYS A 22 -15.67 -7.06 -35.03
C CYS A 22 -16.48 -8.35 -35.07
N GLN A 23 -15.85 -9.49 -34.77
CA GLN A 23 -16.53 -10.80 -34.76
C GLN A 23 -17.63 -10.93 -33.68
N GLU A 24 -17.63 -10.05 -32.67
CA GLU A 24 -18.57 -10.14 -31.55
C GLU A 24 -19.74 -9.17 -31.65
N CYS A 25 -19.52 -7.93 -32.09
CA CYS A 25 -20.57 -6.92 -32.19
C CYS A 25 -20.89 -6.47 -33.62
N GLY A 26 -20.18 -6.99 -34.63
CA GLY A 26 -20.39 -6.66 -36.05
C GLY A 26 -20.00 -5.23 -36.46
N ARG A 27 -19.59 -4.38 -35.51
CA ARG A 27 -19.20 -2.98 -35.79
C ARG A 27 -17.89 -2.93 -36.59
N PRO A 28 -17.78 -2.04 -37.60
CA PRO A 28 -16.52 -1.80 -38.29
C PRO A 28 -15.53 -1.15 -37.32
N PHE A 29 -14.29 -1.64 -37.30
CA PHE A 29 -13.20 -1.06 -36.53
C PHE A 29 -11.90 -1.09 -37.34
N GLN A 30 -10.94 -0.26 -36.96
CA GLN A 30 -9.60 -0.27 -37.55
C GLN A 30 -8.67 -1.09 -36.64
N PRO A 31 -8.34 -2.33 -37.00
CA PRO A 31 -7.39 -3.13 -36.23
C PRO A 31 -6.00 -2.52 -36.33
N ARG A 32 -5.29 -2.42 -35.20
CA ARG A 32 -3.87 -2.03 -35.16
C ARG A 32 -2.92 -3.09 -35.74
N ASP A 33 -3.35 -4.35 -35.71
CA ASP A 33 -2.62 -5.51 -36.23
C ASP A 33 -3.60 -6.40 -37.01
N PRO A 34 -3.24 -6.97 -38.18
CA PRO A 34 -4.10 -7.86 -38.96
C PRO A 34 -4.70 -9.04 -38.17
N LYS A 35 -4.07 -9.44 -37.07
CA LYS A 35 -4.56 -10.53 -36.20
C LYS A 35 -5.70 -10.13 -35.28
N HIS A 36 -5.98 -8.83 -35.12
CA HIS A 36 -7.06 -8.35 -34.23
C HIS A 36 -8.43 -8.56 -34.86
N LYS A 37 -9.26 -9.38 -34.20
CA LYS A 37 -10.60 -9.78 -34.67
C LYS A 37 -11.74 -9.08 -33.93
N PHE A 38 -11.45 -8.35 -32.85
CA PHE A 38 -12.43 -7.73 -31.96
C PHE A 38 -12.17 -6.23 -31.82
N CYS A 39 -13.23 -5.43 -31.68
CA CYS A 39 -13.10 -4.00 -31.41
C CYS A 39 -12.65 -3.73 -29.97
N SER A 40 -12.19 -2.50 -29.71
CA SER A 40 -11.77 -2.03 -28.37
C SER A 40 -12.82 -2.30 -27.29
N ASP A 41 -14.10 -2.10 -27.62
CA ASP A 41 -15.19 -2.23 -26.65
C ASP A 41 -15.45 -3.69 -26.26
N CYS A 42 -15.30 -4.61 -27.22
CA CYS A 42 -15.47 -6.05 -26.99
C CYS A 42 -14.25 -6.66 -26.28
N ILE A 43 -13.03 -6.21 -26.63
CA ILE A 43 -11.81 -6.61 -25.92
C ILE A 43 -11.87 -6.16 -24.45
N GLY A 44 -12.28 -4.91 -24.20
CA GLY A 44 -12.40 -4.35 -22.85
C GLY A 44 -13.40 -5.08 -21.95
N LYS A 45 -14.42 -5.73 -22.53
CA LYS A 45 -15.38 -6.59 -21.80
C LYS A 45 -14.80 -7.96 -21.45
N LYS A 46 -13.84 -8.47 -22.22
CA LYS A 46 -13.23 -9.80 -22.03
C LYS A 46 -11.93 -9.76 -21.23
N SER A 47 -11.27 -8.62 -21.14
CA SER A 47 -10.15 -8.45 -20.21
C SER A 47 -10.69 -8.58 -18.77
N PRO A 48 -10.20 -9.52 -17.95
CA PRO A 48 -10.47 -9.47 -16.52
C PRO A 48 -10.01 -8.10 -16.04
N LYS A 49 -10.90 -7.34 -15.41
CA LYS A 49 -10.53 -6.09 -14.74
C LYS A 49 -9.42 -6.42 -13.74
N SER A 50 -8.17 -6.19 -14.13
CA SER A 50 -7.00 -6.31 -13.25
C SER A 50 -6.85 -5.11 -12.32
N GLY A 51 -7.88 -4.28 -12.20
CA GLY A 51 -8.12 -3.47 -11.01
C GLY A 51 -9.07 -4.24 -10.10
N LYS A 52 -8.54 -5.02 -9.16
CA LYS A 52 -9.36 -5.46 -8.03
C LYS A 52 -9.93 -4.17 -7.40
N PRO A 53 -11.25 -4.07 -7.21
CA PRO A 53 -11.78 -3.03 -6.35
C PRO A 53 -11.13 -3.20 -4.98
N PHE A 54 -10.84 -2.09 -4.31
CA PHE A 54 -10.36 -2.01 -2.94
C PHE A 54 -11.46 -2.57 -2.01
N GLY A 55 -11.70 -3.87 -2.12
CA GLY A 55 -12.63 -4.62 -1.30
C GLY A 55 -12.00 -4.75 0.06
N SER A 56 -12.72 -4.27 1.06
CA SER A 56 -12.43 -4.40 2.48
C SER A 56 -11.82 -5.77 2.78
N ALA A 57 -10.49 -5.84 2.82
CA ALA A 57 -9.83 -6.93 3.49
C ALA A 57 -10.38 -6.90 4.91
N GLN A 58 -11.00 -7.99 5.35
CA GLN A 58 -11.40 -8.12 6.75
C GLN A 58 -10.16 -7.79 7.57
N SER A 59 -10.27 -6.68 8.29
CA SER A 59 -9.14 -6.03 8.90
C SER A 59 -8.54 -6.98 9.93
N GLY A 60 -7.22 -7.20 9.91
CA GLY A 60 -6.58 -8.20 10.76
C GLY A 60 -6.63 -7.87 12.25
N PHE A 61 -7.10 -6.67 12.60
CA PHE A 61 -7.22 -6.15 13.95
C PHE A 61 -8.67 -5.87 14.32
N GLU A 62 -8.97 -5.98 15.60
CA GLU A 62 -10.26 -5.63 16.19
C GLU A 62 -10.68 -4.18 15.88
N GLN A 63 -11.99 -3.92 15.94
CA GLN A 63 -12.52 -2.56 15.83
C GLN A 63 -12.01 -1.70 16.99
N GLY A 64 -11.56 -0.49 16.69
CA GLY A 64 -11.00 0.43 17.69
C GLY A 64 -9.51 0.25 18.00
N TYR A 65 -8.86 -0.80 17.47
CA TYR A 65 -7.41 -0.94 17.62
C TYR A 65 -6.64 0.11 16.80
N PRO A 66 -5.57 0.72 17.36
CA PRO A 66 -5.11 0.57 18.75
C PRO A 66 -5.79 1.54 19.73
N ASP A 67 -5.98 1.07 20.95
CA ASP A 67 -6.46 1.86 22.08
C ASP A 67 -5.55 1.72 23.30
N TYR A 68 -4.42 2.44 23.24
CA TYR A 68 -3.27 2.26 24.14
C TYR A 68 -3.56 2.53 25.61
N PHE A 69 -4.35 3.55 25.94
CA PHE A 69 -4.39 4.09 27.29
C PHE A 69 -5.69 3.71 28.02
N ASP A 70 -5.57 3.40 29.30
CA ASP A 70 -6.71 3.21 30.19
C ASP A 70 -7.32 4.55 30.65
N GLN A 71 -8.24 4.49 31.62
CA GLN A 71 -8.91 5.67 32.17
C GLN A 71 -7.95 6.60 32.93
N ASP A 72 -6.83 6.08 33.41
CA ASP A 72 -5.80 6.80 34.15
C ASP A 72 -4.71 7.36 33.22
N GLY A 73 -4.82 7.12 31.91
CA GLY A 73 -3.85 7.56 30.91
C GLY A 73 -2.58 6.70 30.87
N LEU A 74 -2.59 5.52 31.50
CA LEU A 74 -1.47 4.58 31.52
C LEU A 74 -1.59 3.59 30.35
N LEU A 75 -0.45 3.14 29.84
CA LEU A 75 -0.41 2.14 28.78
C LEU A 75 -1.03 0.83 29.29
N LYS A 76 -2.06 0.33 28.60
CA LYS A 76 -2.71 -0.93 28.96
C LYS A 76 -1.71 -2.09 28.79
N PRO A 77 -1.56 -2.97 29.79
CA PRO A 77 -0.53 -4.02 29.79
C PRO A 77 -0.56 -4.98 28.59
N GLU A 78 -1.72 -5.23 27.98
CA GLU A 78 -1.86 -6.09 26.82
C GLU A 78 -1.05 -5.61 25.60
N PHE A 79 -0.80 -4.31 25.49
CA PHE A 79 0.02 -3.76 24.39
C PHE A 79 1.51 -4.11 24.52
N VAL A 80 1.98 -4.49 25.71
CA VAL A 80 3.37 -4.95 25.89
C VAL A 80 3.46 -6.45 26.17
N THR A 81 2.32 -7.15 26.23
CA THR A 81 2.23 -8.58 26.52
C THR A 81 1.44 -9.32 25.43
N SER A 82 0.24 -9.81 25.73
CA SER A 82 -0.55 -10.72 24.89
C SER A 82 -0.81 -10.19 23.49
N LYS A 83 -1.23 -8.92 23.35
CA LYS A 83 -1.54 -8.35 22.03
C LYS A 83 -0.27 -8.17 21.19
N ALA A 84 0.87 -7.82 21.81
CA ALA A 84 2.14 -7.76 21.11
C ALA A 84 2.64 -9.15 20.68
N GLU A 85 2.47 -10.15 21.53
CA GLU A 85 2.80 -11.55 21.23
C GLU A 85 1.96 -12.11 20.07
N ASP A 86 0.64 -11.89 20.09
CA ASP A 86 -0.27 -12.34 19.03
C ASP A 86 0.10 -11.73 17.67
N ILE A 87 0.41 -10.42 17.65
CA ILE A 87 0.89 -9.73 16.45
C ILE A 87 2.20 -10.36 15.97
N ALA A 88 3.15 -10.62 16.87
CA ALA A 88 4.43 -11.20 16.53
C ALA A 88 4.31 -12.62 15.95
N ILE A 89 3.46 -13.47 16.54
CA ILE A 89 3.15 -14.81 16.04
C ILE A 89 2.56 -14.71 14.63
N ARG A 90 1.59 -13.82 14.43
CA ARG A 90 0.97 -13.65 13.12
C ARG A 90 1.96 -13.16 12.07
N LEU A 91 2.78 -12.16 12.39
CA LEU A 91 3.83 -11.67 11.48
C LEU A 91 4.83 -12.77 11.08
N GLY A 92 5.14 -13.71 11.97
CA GLY A 92 5.98 -14.87 11.69
C GLY A 92 5.33 -15.92 10.79
N ASN A 93 4.00 -15.98 10.76
CA ASN A 93 3.21 -16.98 10.04
C ASN A 93 2.63 -16.49 8.70
N GLU A 94 2.49 -15.17 8.53
CA GLU A 94 1.99 -14.54 7.30
C GLU A 94 2.86 -14.81 6.06
N ARG A 95 2.30 -14.54 4.87
CA ARG A 95 3.00 -14.62 3.59
C ARG A 95 2.84 -13.31 2.82
N PRO A 96 3.94 -12.63 2.44
CA PRO A 96 5.34 -12.96 2.74
C PRO A 96 5.64 -12.94 4.24
N LYS A 97 6.62 -13.75 4.67
CA LYS A 97 7.01 -13.82 6.08
C LYS A 97 7.74 -12.54 6.48
N MET A 98 7.42 -11.98 7.64
CA MET A 98 8.21 -10.89 8.22
C MET A 98 9.60 -11.40 8.61
N THR A 99 10.64 -10.66 8.26
CA THR A 99 12.01 -10.93 8.74
C THR A 99 12.40 -9.97 9.86
N MET A 100 13.29 -10.42 10.75
CA MET A 100 13.80 -9.55 11.81
C MET A 100 14.56 -8.34 11.28
N HIS A 101 15.22 -8.46 10.13
CA HIS A 101 15.91 -7.32 9.50
C HIS A 101 14.90 -6.24 9.06
N GLN A 102 13.81 -6.64 8.39
CA GLN A 102 12.77 -5.71 7.97
C GLN A 102 12.10 -5.05 9.16
N LEU A 103 11.73 -5.83 10.18
CA LEU A 103 11.06 -5.32 11.37
C LEU A 103 11.95 -4.30 12.11
N ARG A 104 13.24 -4.62 12.33
CA ARG A 104 14.20 -3.71 12.95
C ARG A 104 14.47 -2.46 12.11
N ALA A 105 14.42 -2.54 10.79
CA ALA A 105 14.55 -1.36 9.95
C ALA A 105 13.42 -0.36 10.23
N PHE A 106 12.16 -0.81 10.25
CA PHE A 106 11.01 0.04 10.59
C PHE A 106 11.09 0.57 12.02
N TYR A 107 11.42 -0.28 13.00
CA TYR A 107 11.57 0.16 14.39
C TYR A 107 12.72 1.16 14.57
N GLY A 108 13.81 1.01 13.81
CA GLY A 108 14.91 1.97 13.80
C GLY A 108 14.49 3.37 13.35
N HIS A 109 13.59 3.48 12.37
CA HIS A 109 13.01 4.78 11.98
C HIS A 109 12.20 5.41 13.12
N VAL A 110 11.47 4.59 13.89
CA VAL A 110 10.71 5.03 15.07
C VAL A 110 11.65 5.51 16.19
N LYS A 111 12.67 4.72 16.55
CA LYS A 111 13.69 5.13 17.54
C LYS A 111 14.46 6.38 17.13
N LEU A 112 14.71 6.57 15.83
CA LEU A 112 15.35 7.79 15.33
C LEU A 112 14.51 9.04 15.63
N GLN A 113 13.19 8.93 15.50
CA GLN A 113 12.23 10.01 15.77
C GLN A 113 12.07 10.28 17.26
N GLU A 114 12.00 9.23 18.08
CA GLU A 114 12.04 9.34 19.53
C GLU A 114 13.31 10.08 20.00
N GLY A 115 14.48 9.65 19.53
CA GLY A 115 15.72 10.37 19.84
C GLY A 115 15.75 11.81 19.32
N ALA A 116 15.00 12.13 18.26
CA ALA A 116 14.88 13.52 17.79
C ALA A 116 14.06 14.37 18.75
N LEU A 117 12.99 13.82 19.34
CA LEU A 117 12.22 14.47 20.41
C LEU A 117 13.07 14.69 21.65
N GLU A 118 13.84 13.68 22.07
CA GLU A 118 14.76 13.79 23.22
C GLU A 118 15.79 14.91 23.03
N ARG A 119 16.19 15.17 21.78
CA ARG A 119 17.08 16.29 21.41
C ARG A 119 16.35 17.64 21.24
N GLY A 120 15.06 17.71 21.56
CA GLY A 120 14.27 18.93 21.51
C GLY A 120 13.69 19.29 20.15
N ARG A 121 13.64 18.37 19.17
CA ARG A 121 12.92 18.62 17.93
C ARG A 121 11.41 18.78 18.22
N PRO A 122 10.70 19.77 17.64
CA PRO A 122 9.28 19.92 17.86
C PRO A 122 8.48 18.70 17.40
N PHE A 123 7.49 18.27 18.20
CA PHE A 123 6.67 17.10 17.87
C PHE A 123 5.97 17.20 16.52
N LYS A 124 5.55 18.40 16.10
CA LYS A 124 4.92 18.59 14.78
C LYS A 124 5.82 18.16 13.62
N GLU A 125 7.13 18.41 13.71
CA GLU A 125 8.09 17.97 12.69
C GLU A 125 8.30 16.47 12.75
N VAL A 126 8.42 15.91 13.96
CA VAL A 126 8.58 14.48 14.17
C VAL A 126 7.35 13.70 13.70
N LEU A 127 6.15 14.23 13.92
CA LEU A 127 4.89 13.65 13.46
C LEU A 127 4.87 13.47 11.94
N LEU A 128 5.39 14.44 11.18
CA LEU A 128 5.49 14.32 9.72
C LEU A 128 6.41 13.15 9.31
N GLU A 129 7.53 12.97 10.00
CA GLU A 129 8.44 11.84 9.76
C GLU A 129 7.80 10.50 10.15
N ILE A 130 7.06 10.45 11.26
CA ILE A 130 6.30 9.26 11.68
C ILE A 130 5.24 8.91 10.62
N LYS A 131 4.52 9.91 10.08
CA LYS A 131 3.49 9.69 9.04
C LYS A 131 4.08 9.07 7.77
N LYS A 132 5.33 9.35 7.41
CA LYS A 132 6.00 8.71 6.25
C LYS A 132 6.13 7.19 6.38
N LEU A 133 6.12 6.63 7.60
CA LEU A 133 6.15 5.18 7.82
C LEU A 133 4.99 4.46 7.12
N GLN A 134 3.81 5.09 7.04
CA GLN A 134 2.65 4.54 6.35
C GLN A 134 2.96 4.32 4.85
N ALA A 135 3.56 5.33 4.21
CA ALA A 135 3.96 5.24 2.80
C ALA A 135 5.03 4.17 2.59
N PHE A 136 6.02 4.08 3.49
CA PHE A 136 7.07 3.05 3.40
C PHE A 136 6.51 1.63 3.59
N ALA A 137 5.58 1.44 4.52
CA ALA A 137 4.94 0.16 4.74
C ALA A 137 4.08 -0.26 3.54
N SER A 138 3.31 0.68 2.99
CA SER A 138 2.46 0.43 1.83
C SER A 138 3.25 0.09 0.57
N GLU A 139 4.33 0.84 0.31
CA GLU A 139 5.22 0.56 -0.81
C GLU A 139 5.81 -0.86 -0.71
N ARG A 140 6.32 -1.25 0.46
CA ARG A 140 6.90 -2.58 0.66
C ARG A 140 5.87 -3.70 0.61
N ALA A 141 4.67 -3.46 1.12
CA ALA A 141 3.58 -4.43 1.06
C ALA A 141 3.08 -4.64 -0.38
N SER A 142 3.01 -3.56 -1.18
CA SER A 142 2.62 -3.63 -2.60
C SER A 142 3.59 -4.47 -3.45
N LYS A 143 4.85 -4.57 -3.01
CA LYS A 143 5.92 -5.37 -3.64
C LYS A 143 6.10 -6.74 -2.99
N ASP A 144 5.16 -7.17 -2.17
CA ASP A 144 5.21 -8.43 -1.40
C ASP A 144 6.54 -8.60 -0.63
N LYS A 145 7.12 -7.50 -0.14
CA LYS A 145 8.32 -7.52 0.71
C LYS A 145 7.98 -7.68 2.17
N VAL A 146 6.86 -7.14 2.62
CA VAL A 146 6.35 -7.30 3.98
C VAL A 146 4.90 -7.76 3.92
N PRO A 147 4.41 -8.51 4.93
CA PRO A 147 3.02 -8.94 4.94
C PRO A 147 2.06 -7.75 5.04
N ARG A 148 0.90 -7.85 4.39
CA ARG A 148 -0.16 -6.82 4.46
C ARG A 148 -0.64 -6.56 5.89
N TYR A 149 -0.63 -7.60 6.72
CA TYR A 149 -0.90 -7.47 8.15
C TYR A 149 0.07 -6.49 8.86
N PHE A 150 1.33 -6.43 8.43
CA PHE A 150 2.30 -5.45 8.94
C PHE A 150 2.03 -4.04 8.44
N GLU A 151 1.63 -3.88 7.18
CA GLU A 151 1.19 -2.57 6.67
C GLU A 151 0.03 -2.05 7.51
N GLU A 152 -0.99 -2.88 7.75
CA GLU A 152 -2.13 -2.51 8.57
C GLU A 152 -1.73 -2.16 10.01
N PHE A 153 -0.80 -2.92 10.61
CA PHE A 153 -0.20 -2.60 11.91
C PHE A 153 0.38 -1.19 11.91
N ILE A 154 1.27 -0.87 10.96
CA ILE A 154 1.92 0.44 10.89
C ILE A 154 0.89 1.55 10.68
N VAL A 155 -0.03 1.38 9.73
CA VAL A 155 -1.03 2.40 9.39
C VAL A 155 -1.87 2.76 10.60
N ARG A 156 -2.46 1.77 11.27
CA ARG A 156 -3.35 2.02 12.41
C ARG A 156 -2.63 2.64 13.60
N ASN A 157 -1.44 2.16 13.92
CA ASN A 157 -0.66 2.70 15.03
C ASN A 157 -0.21 4.14 14.75
N VAL A 158 0.26 4.44 13.54
CA VAL A 158 0.63 5.80 13.14
C VAL A 158 -0.58 6.74 13.09
N ASP A 159 -1.79 6.24 12.79
CA ASP A 159 -3.02 7.05 12.85
C ASP A 159 -3.49 7.37 14.27
N LYS A 160 -3.15 6.52 15.25
CA LYS A 160 -3.43 6.79 16.67
C LYS A 160 -2.51 7.84 17.27
N VAL A 161 -1.32 8.04 16.71
CA VAL A 161 -0.37 9.06 17.18
C VAL A 161 -0.89 10.47 16.88
N LYS A 162 -1.18 11.23 17.94
CA LYS A 162 -1.71 12.61 17.89
C LYS A 162 -0.85 13.60 18.68
N ASP A 163 -0.09 13.11 19.64
CA ASP A 163 0.71 13.87 20.59
C ASP A 163 1.94 13.05 21.01
N GLU A 164 2.84 13.68 21.78
CA GLU A 164 4.06 13.02 22.27
C GLU A 164 3.75 11.80 23.14
N GLN A 165 2.69 11.83 23.95
CA GLN A 165 2.33 10.72 24.82
C GLN A 165 1.91 9.48 24.00
N SER A 166 0.99 9.64 23.05
CA SER A 166 0.55 8.56 22.15
C SER A 166 1.67 8.03 21.28
N PHE A 167 2.68 8.84 20.97
CA PHE A 167 3.88 8.36 20.30
C PHE A 167 4.81 7.59 21.24
N LEU A 168 5.31 8.23 22.30
CA LEU A 168 6.37 7.70 23.18
C LEU A 168 5.86 6.57 24.08
N GLN A 169 4.73 6.77 24.75
CA GLN A 169 4.20 5.80 25.71
C GLN A 169 3.20 4.84 25.06
N GLY A 170 2.71 5.14 23.86
CA GLY A 170 1.79 4.28 23.10
C GLY A 170 2.52 3.47 22.04
N PHE A 171 2.75 4.10 20.88
CA PHE A 171 3.26 3.40 19.70
C PHE A 171 4.67 2.83 19.88
N VAL A 172 5.61 3.60 20.44
CA VAL A 172 7.00 3.17 20.64
C VAL A 172 7.05 1.94 21.53
N GLU A 173 6.44 1.99 22.72
CA GLU A 173 6.39 0.86 23.67
C GLU A 173 5.72 -0.38 23.07
N HIS A 174 4.58 -0.21 22.40
CA HIS A 174 3.90 -1.33 21.74
C HIS A 174 4.76 -1.96 20.65
N PHE A 175 5.40 -1.14 19.80
CA PHE A 175 6.24 -1.64 18.72
C PHE A 175 7.52 -2.28 19.27
N GLN A 176 8.09 -1.76 20.36
CA GLN A 176 9.21 -2.39 21.07
C GLN A 176 8.86 -3.81 21.51
N ALA A 177 7.69 -3.99 22.13
CA ALA A 177 7.22 -5.30 22.56
C ALA A 177 7.03 -6.27 21.39
N VAL A 178 6.38 -5.83 20.30
CA VAL A 178 6.23 -6.64 19.09
C VAL A 178 7.58 -7.07 18.52
N VAL A 179 8.57 -6.17 18.46
CA VAL A 179 9.93 -6.48 18.01
C VAL A 179 10.60 -7.52 18.92
N ALA A 180 10.43 -7.38 20.23
CA ALA A 180 10.98 -8.31 21.23
C ALA A 180 10.39 -9.72 21.09
N TYR A 181 9.05 -9.85 21.00
CA TYR A 181 8.40 -11.13 20.77
C TYR A 181 8.78 -11.74 19.42
N CYS A 182 8.85 -10.94 18.35
CA CYS A 182 9.33 -11.42 17.06
C CYS A 182 10.75 -11.98 17.12
N ALA A 183 11.63 -11.49 18.01
CA ALA A 183 12.97 -12.04 18.15
C ALA A 183 12.97 -13.50 18.67
N GLY A 184 11.95 -13.89 19.44
CA GLY A 184 11.73 -15.28 19.88
C GLY A 184 11.02 -16.14 18.84
N THR A 185 10.10 -15.57 18.06
CA THR A 185 9.22 -16.34 17.15
C THR A 185 9.74 -16.43 15.71
N ILE A 186 10.39 -15.38 15.20
CA ILE A 186 10.92 -15.33 13.84
C ILE A 186 12.35 -15.88 13.85
N ARG A 187 12.50 -17.17 13.51
CA ARG A 187 13.82 -17.79 13.27
C ARG A 187 14.65 -16.94 12.31
N ARG A 188 15.89 -16.64 12.69
CA ARG A 188 16.87 -15.87 11.91
C ARG A 188 17.20 -16.54 10.59
#